data_AF-A0A5D2II49-F1
#
_entry.id   AF-A0A5D2II49-F1
#
_cell.length_a   1.000
_cell.length_b   1.000
_cell.length_c   1.000
_cell.angle_alpha   90.00
_cell.angle_beta   90.00
_cell.angle_gamma   90.00
#
_symmetry.space_group_name_H-M   'P 1'
#
loop_
_entity.id
_entity.type
_entity.pdbx_description
1 polymer ?
#
loop_
_entity_poly.entity_id
_entity_poly.type
_entity_poly.pdbx_seq_one_letter_code
_entity_poly.pdbx_strand_id
1 'polypeptide(L)'
;MLAVYNSLSEEGKREFETAYSASYYPCMDILYECYEDVASGSEIRSVVLAGQRFYEKDGLPAFPMGKIDQTRMWKVGERVRKARPSGDLGPLYPFTAGVYVALMMAQIEILRKKGHSYSEIINESVIEAVDSLNPFMHARGVSFMVDNCSTTARLGSRKWAPRFDYILTQQRLWWLSTRALPSTKIFSATSCQTQCMVPSKSVLN
;
A
#
# COMPACT_ATOMS: atom_id res chain seq x y z
N MET A 1 5.50 -12.29 -5.12
CA MET A 1 6.51 -11.38 -4.54
C MET A 1 7.95 -11.86 -4.73
N LEU A 2 8.29 -13.13 -4.46
CA LEU A 2 9.66 -13.65 -4.67
C LEU A 2 10.19 -13.48 -6.11
N ALA A 3 9.34 -13.63 -7.12
CA ALA A 3 9.73 -13.41 -8.52
C ALA A 3 10.22 -11.97 -8.79
N VAL A 4 9.63 -10.97 -8.12
CA VAL A 4 10.06 -9.56 -8.23
C VAL A 4 11.44 -9.37 -7.62
N TYR A 5 11.71 -9.98 -6.48
CA TYR A 5 13.03 -9.91 -5.85
C TYR A 5 14.09 -10.66 -6.66
N ASN A 6 13.75 -11.85 -7.18
CA ASN A 6 14.66 -12.68 -7.95
C ASN A 6 14.99 -12.11 -9.34
N SER A 7 14.15 -11.22 -9.89
CA SER A 7 14.44 -10.55 -11.16
C SER A 7 15.39 -9.36 -11.03
N LEU A 8 15.76 -8.96 -9.80
CA LEU A 8 16.70 -7.86 -9.55
C LEU A 8 18.15 -8.32 -9.68
N SER A 9 19.04 -7.39 -10.03
CA SER A 9 20.49 -7.59 -9.93
C SER A 9 20.93 -7.75 -8.47
N GLU A 10 22.14 -8.26 -8.24
CA GLU A 10 22.68 -8.41 -6.88
C GLU A 10 22.84 -7.09 -6.12
N GLU A 11 23.03 -5.97 -6.83
CA GLU A 11 22.98 -4.63 -6.22
C GLU A 11 21.53 -4.21 -5.92
N GLY A 12 20.61 -4.46 -6.87
CA GLY A 12 19.19 -4.17 -6.69
C GLY A 12 18.55 -4.96 -5.54
N LYS A 13 18.96 -6.22 -5.32
CA LYS A 13 18.52 -7.01 -4.17
C LYS A 13 18.91 -6.36 -2.84
N ARG A 14 20.12 -5.82 -2.73
CA ARG A 14 20.58 -5.10 -1.52
C ARG A 14 19.79 -3.81 -1.29
N GLU A 15 19.51 -3.06 -2.34
CA GLU A 15 18.67 -1.86 -2.26
C GLU A 15 17.22 -2.21 -1.88
N PHE A 16 16.67 -3.28 -2.46
CA PHE A 16 15.36 -3.83 -2.10
C PHE A 16 15.30 -4.22 -0.62
N GLU A 17 16.27 -5.00 -0.14
CA GLU A 17 16.33 -5.46 1.25
C GLU A 17 16.44 -4.30 2.23
N THR A 18 17.26 -3.31 1.89
CA THR A 18 17.42 -2.09 2.68
C THR A 18 16.10 -1.35 2.80
N ALA A 19 15.42 -1.12 1.67
CA ALA A 19 14.13 -0.45 1.64
C ALA A 19 13.04 -1.27 2.38
N TYR A 20 13.05 -2.59 2.20
CA TYR A 20 12.09 -3.51 2.80
C TYR A 20 12.22 -3.52 4.33
N SER A 21 13.43 -3.76 4.85
CA SER A 21 13.71 -3.78 6.29
C SER A 21 13.37 -2.46 6.96
N ALA A 22 13.65 -1.33 6.29
CA ALA A 22 13.39 0.00 6.83
C ALA A 22 11.89 0.39 6.80
N SER A 23 11.08 -0.25 5.95
CA SER A 23 9.67 0.11 5.77
C SER A 23 8.69 -0.83 6.47
N TYR A 24 9.07 -2.09 6.72
CA TYR A 24 8.17 -3.13 7.20
C TYR A 24 7.44 -2.77 8.51
N TYR A 25 8.18 -2.43 9.57
CA TYR A 25 7.58 -2.09 10.86
C TYR A 25 6.85 -0.73 10.86
N PRO A 26 7.38 0.36 10.25
CA PRO A 26 6.63 1.59 10.09
C PRO A 26 5.28 1.41 9.37
N CYS A 27 5.25 0.58 8.31
CA CYS A 27 4.00 0.24 7.64
C CYS A 27 3.08 -0.58 8.54
N MET A 28 3.62 -1.57 9.26
CA MET A 28 2.87 -2.41 10.18
C MET A 28 2.22 -1.60 11.30
N ASP A 29 2.88 -0.57 11.82
CA ASP A 29 2.35 0.32 12.85
C ASP A 29 1.01 0.95 12.42
N ILE A 30 1.01 1.62 11.26
CA ILE A 30 -0.20 2.27 10.73
C ILE A 30 -1.26 1.26 10.31
N LEU A 31 -0.86 0.13 9.73
CA LEU A 31 -1.80 -0.96 9.39
C LEU A 31 -2.46 -1.54 10.64
N TYR A 32 -1.69 -1.67 11.72
CA TYR A 32 -2.18 -2.24 12.96
C TYR A 32 -3.17 -1.29 13.64
N GLU A 33 -2.84 0.00 13.74
CA GLU A 33 -3.74 1.06 14.19
C GLU A 33 -5.05 1.06 13.38
N CYS A 34 -4.94 1.08 12.04
CA CYS A 34 -6.11 1.09 11.16
C CYS A 34 -7.00 -0.13 11.36
N TYR A 35 -6.42 -1.31 11.53
CA TYR A 35 -7.18 -2.52 11.76
C TYR A 35 -7.98 -2.44 13.07
N GLU A 36 -7.36 -2.01 14.17
CA GLU A 36 -8.04 -1.94 15.47
C GLU A 36 -9.11 -0.84 15.50
N ASP A 37 -8.91 0.27 14.79
CA ASP A 37 -9.93 1.31 14.58
C ASP A 37 -11.15 0.78 13.81
N VAL A 38 -10.93 -0.07 12.81
CA VAL A 38 -12.02 -0.72 12.06
C VAL A 38 -12.74 -1.75 12.93
N ALA A 39 -12.00 -2.65 13.58
CA ALA A 39 -12.56 -3.72 14.40
C ALA A 39 -13.32 -3.19 15.63
N SER A 40 -12.90 -2.06 16.19
CA SER A 40 -13.60 -1.39 17.30
C SER A 40 -14.86 -0.64 16.87
N GLY A 41 -15.09 -0.46 15.57
CA GLY A 41 -16.20 0.33 15.01
C GLY A 41 -15.94 1.83 14.99
N SER A 42 -14.78 2.29 15.45
CA SER A 42 -14.36 3.70 15.43
C SER A 42 -14.29 4.23 14.00
N GLU A 43 -13.69 3.46 13.08
CA GLU A 43 -13.58 3.86 11.68
C GLU A 43 -14.95 3.93 11.00
N ILE A 44 -15.82 2.95 11.27
CA ILE A 44 -17.19 2.91 10.75
C ILE A 44 -17.97 4.14 11.19
N ARG A 45 -17.90 4.48 12.49
CA ARG A 45 -18.53 5.69 13.03
C ARG A 45 -17.98 6.95 12.36
N SER A 46 -16.67 7.01 12.15
CA SER A 46 -16.04 8.18 11.52
C SER A 46 -16.54 8.41 10.09
N VAL A 47 -16.75 7.33 9.32
CA VAL A 47 -17.29 7.36 7.95
C VAL A 47 -18.74 7.82 7.95
N VAL A 48 -19.58 7.31 8.85
CA VAL A 48 -20.98 7.73 8.99
C VAL A 48 -21.07 9.24 9.23
N LEU A 49 -20.27 9.75 10.18
CA LEU A 49 -20.26 11.18 10.49
C LEU A 49 -19.66 12.01 9.34
N ALA A 50 -18.69 11.47 8.60
CA ALA A 50 -18.15 12.14 7.41
C ALA A 50 -19.21 12.28 6.30
N GLY A 51 -20.02 11.27 6.06
CA GLY A 51 -21.12 11.33 5.09
C GLY A 51 -22.14 12.41 5.44
N GLN A 52 -22.43 12.60 6.74
CA GLN A 52 -23.31 13.69 7.20
C GLN A 52 -22.71 15.08 6.96
N ARG A 53 -21.37 15.22 7.03
CA ARG A 53 -20.68 16.49 6.76
C ARG A 53 -20.64 16.87 5.28
N PHE A 54 -21.15 16.03 4.37
CA PHE A 54 -21.32 16.40 2.96
C PHE A 54 -22.47 17.37 2.72
N TYR A 55 -23.31 17.61 3.72
CA TYR A 55 -24.43 18.53 3.66
C TYR A 55 -24.32 19.57 4.78
N GLU A 56 -24.96 20.73 4.58
CA GLU A 56 -25.03 21.76 5.62
C GLU A 56 -25.85 21.25 6.80
N LYS A 57 -25.33 21.45 8.02
CA LYS A 57 -25.99 21.11 9.27
C LYS A 57 -25.35 21.88 10.42
N ASP A 58 -26.06 22.05 11.53
CA ASP A 58 -25.55 22.73 12.74
C ASP A 58 -25.04 24.18 12.49
N GLY A 59 -25.53 24.85 11.44
CA GLY A 59 -25.04 26.17 11.03
C GLY A 59 -23.65 26.17 10.37
N LEU A 60 -23.14 24.99 9.97
CA LEU A 60 -21.86 24.81 9.31
C LEU A 60 -22.03 24.45 7.82
N PRO A 61 -21.06 24.82 6.96
CA PRO A 61 -21.14 24.55 5.53
C PRO A 61 -20.96 23.05 5.21
N ALA A 62 -21.33 22.68 3.99
CA ALA A 62 -21.08 21.36 3.42
C ALA A 62 -19.60 21.17 3.03
N PHE A 63 -19.05 19.97 3.28
CA PHE A 63 -17.67 19.60 2.95
C PHE A 63 -17.59 18.37 2.04
N PRO A 64 -17.98 18.46 0.76
CA PRO A 64 -17.78 17.35 -0.18
C PRO A 64 -16.28 17.06 -0.39
N MET A 65 -15.95 15.82 -0.74
CA MET A 65 -14.55 15.42 -0.96
C MET A 65 -13.90 16.20 -2.11
N GLY A 66 -12.75 16.82 -1.83
CA GLY A 66 -11.92 17.49 -2.84
C GLY A 66 -11.14 16.54 -3.75
N LYS A 67 -10.47 17.14 -4.74
CA LYS A 67 -9.57 16.44 -5.68
C LYS A 67 -8.22 16.15 -5.03
N ILE A 68 -7.67 14.96 -5.27
CA ILE A 68 -6.38 14.52 -4.70
C ILE A 68 -5.22 14.52 -5.71
N ASP A 69 -5.50 14.84 -6.97
CA ASP A 69 -4.57 14.71 -8.11
C ASP A 69 -4.11 16.06 -8.70
N GLN A 70 -4.32 17.16 -7.97
CA GLN A 70 -3.92 18.49 -8.46
C GLN A 70 -2.53 18.93 -7.97
N THR A 71 -1.87 18.13 -7.13
CA THR A 71 -0.53 18.45 -6.59
C THR A 71 0.60 18.10 -7.57
N ARG A 72 1.82 18.54 -7.24
CA ARG A 72 3.00 18.51 -8.11
C ARG A 72 3.22 17.17 -8.83
N MET A 73 3.24 16.06 -8.10
CA MET A 73 3.58 14.76 -8.67
C MET A 73 2.55 14.27 -9.69
N TRP A 74 1.27 14.62 -9.49
CA TRP A 74 0.18 14.21 -10.38
C TRP A 74 0.19 14.99 -11.68
N LYS A 75 0.55 16.28 -11.64
CA LYS A 75 0.80 17.09 -12.84
C LYS A 75 2.00 16.62 -13.64
N VAL A 76 3.04 16.14 -12.98
CA VAL A 76 4.14 15.45 -13.67
C VAL A 76 3.65 14.15 -14.29
N GLY A 77 2.85 13.36 -13.56
CA GLY A 77 2.27 12.12 -14.06
C GLY A 77 1.38 12.29 -15.30
N GLU A 78 0.62 13.37 -15.40
CA GLU A 78 -0.14 13.72 -16.62
C GLU A 78 0.79 13.86 -17.84
N ARG A 79 1.93 14.55 -17.68
CA ARG A 79 2.93 14.74 -18.75
C ARG A 79 3.60 13.43 -19.13
N VAL A 80 4.00 12.63 -18.14
CA VAL A 80 4.61 11.31 -18.36
C VAL A 80 3.65 10.41 -19.15
N ARG A 81 2.39 10.29 -18.72
CA ARG A 81 1.39 9.46 -19.42
C ARG A 81 1.10 9.94 -20.84
N LYS A 82 1.12 11.24 -21.09
CA LYS A 82 0.91 11.80 -22.45
C LYS A 82 2.03 11.40 -23.43
N ALA A 83 3.25 11.25 -22.94
CA ALA A 83 4.41 10.85 -23.76
C ALA A 83 4.68 9.33 -23.75
N ARG A 84 3.94 8.56 -22.94
CA ARG A 84 4.19 7.13 -22.71
C ARG A 84 3.73 6.30 -23.93
N PRO A 85 4.55 5.38 -24.45
CA PRO A 85 4.14 4.48 -25.52
C PRO A 85 3.08 3.47 -25.03
N SER A 86 2.30 2.92 -25.97
CA SER A 86 1.33 1.87 -25.64
C SER A 86 2.06 0.60 -25.16
N GLY A 87 1.55 -0.03 -24.10
CA GLY A 87 2.14 -1.25 -23.52
C GLY A 87 3.35 -1.04 -22.61
N ASP A 88 3.73 0.21 -22.34
CA ASP A 88 4.79 0.53 -21.36
C ASP A 88 4.40 0.07 -19.95
N LEU A 89 5.28 -0.69 -19.30
CA LEU A 89 5.10 -1.22 -17.94
C LEU A 89 5.83 -0.40 -16.86
N GLY A 90 6.61 0.60 -17.27
CA GLY A 90 7.50 1.36 -16.42
C GLY A 90 8.77 0.59 -15.99
N PRO A 91 9.74 1.30 -15.41
CA PRO A 91 10.95 0.69 -14.86
C PRO A 91 10.69 -0.01 -13.51
N LEU A 92 11.42 -1.09 -13.25
CA LEU A 92 11.45 -1.74 -11.94
C LEU A 92 12.55 -1.12 -11.06
N TYR A 93 12.18 -0.14 -10.24
CA TYR A 93 13.09 0.46 -9.26
C TYR A 93 13.19 -0.41 -8.00
N PRO A 94 14.39 -0.93 -7.63
CA PRO A 94 14.54 -1.87 -6.52
C PRO A 94 14.09 -1.28 -5.17
N PHE A 95 14.44 -0.02 -4.90
CA PHE A 95 14.02 0.67 -3.68
C PHE A 95 12.49 0.76 -3.57
N THR A 96 11.80 1.20 -4.63
CA THR A 96 10.34 1.31 -4.67
C THR A 96 9.68 -0.06 -4.50
N ALA A 97 10.23 -1.10 -5.15
CA ALA A 97 9.75 -2.47 -4.99
C ALA A 97 9.89 -2.95 -3.54
N GLY A 98 11.01 -2.66 -2.88
CA GLY A 98 11.24 -3.03 -1.47
C GLY A 98 10.22 -2.39 -0.52
N VAL A 99 9.92 -1.10 -0.69
CA VAL A 99 8.90 -0.40 0.11
C VAL A 99 7.50 -0.99 -0.12
N TYR A 100 7.11 -1.16 -1.39
CA TYR A 100 5.77 -1.64 -1.75
C TYR A 100 5.53 -3.07 -1.28
N VAL A 101 6.53 -3.95 -1.45
CA VAL A 101 6.45 -5.34 -0.99
C VAL A 101 6.50 -5.43 0.54
N ALA A 102 7.22 -4.55 1.24
CA ALA A 102 7.18 -4.49 2.70
C ALA A 102 5.79 -4.13 3.23
N LEU A 103 5.10 -3.17 2.60
CA LEU A 103 3.72 -2.83 2.94
C LEU A 103 2.77 -4.01 2.73
N MET A 104 2.84 -4.68 1.57
CA MET A 104 2.02 -5.87 1.29
C MET A 104 2.24 -6.97 2.33
N MET A 105 3.50 -7.28 2.66
CA MET A 105 3.81 -8.31 3.64
C MET A 105 3.40 -7.93 5.06
N ALA A 106 3.52 -6.65 5.44
CA ALA A 106 3.04 -6.17 6.72
C ALA A 106 1.51 -6.32 6.86
N GLN A 107 0.76 -6.02 5.79
CA GLN A 107 -0.70 -6.20 5.77
C GLN A 107 -1.09 -7.68 5.91
N ILE A 108 -0.43 -8.56 5.15
CA ILE A 108 -0.62 -10.01 5.25
C ILE A 108 -0.39 -10.51 6.68
N GLU A 109 0.69 -10.06 7.34
CA GLU A 109 1.00 -10.47 8.70
C GLU A 109 -0.08 -10.02 9.70
N ILE A 110 -0.55 -8.78 9.61
CA ILE A 110 -1.61 -8.26 10.47
C ILE A 110 -2.88 -9.09 10.32
N LEU A 111 -3.36 -9.29 9.09
CA LEU A 111 -4.59 -10.05 8.85
C LEU A 111 -4.44 -11.52 9.29
N ARG A 112 -3.27 -12.13 9.05
CA ARG A 112 -2.97 -13.49 9.52
C ARG A 112 -3.02 -13.58 11.04
N LYS A 113 -2.40 -12.63 11.75
CA LYS A 113 -2.39 -12.59 13.22
C LYS A 113 -3.76 -12.27 13.81
N LYS A 114 -4.62 -11.57 13.06
CA LYS A 114 -6.01 -11.29 13.43
C LYS A 114 -7.00 -12.40 13.04
N GLY A 115 -6.51 -13.50 12.44
CA GLY A 115 -7.27 -14.73 12.24
C GLY A 115 -8.05 -14.82 10.92
N HIS A 116 -7.72 -13.99 9.94
CA HIS A 116 -8.36 -14.04 8.62
C HIS A 116 -7.93 -15.29 7.82
N SER A 117 -8.80 -15.72 6.91
CA SER A 117 -8.52 -16.85 6.02
C SER A 117 -7.50 -16.46 4.93
N TYR A 118 -6.70 -17.41 4.43
CA TYR A 118 -5.72 -17.10 3.38
C TYR A 118 -6.36 -16.60 2.08
N SER A 119 -7.55 -17.11 1.71
CA SER A 119 -8.25 -16.63 0.52
C SER A 119 -8.62 -15.15 0.64
N GLU A 120 -9.09 -14.73 1.81
CA GLU A 120 -9.40 -13.33 2.08
C GLU A 120 -8.13 -12.47 2.11
N ILE A 121 -7.10 -12.91 2.83
CA ILE A 121 -5.81 -12.20 2.92
C ILE A 121 -5.20 -11.96 1.53
N ILE A 122 -5.15 -12.99 0.70
CA ILE A 122 -4.53 -12.93 -0.64
C ILE A 122 -5.37 -12.08 -1.58
N ASN A 123 -6.70 -12.20 -1.54
CA ASN A 123 -7.58 -11.36 -2.35
C ASN A 123 -7.40 -9.87 -1.99
N GLU A 124 -7.50 -9.53 -0.70
CA GLU A 124 -7.47 -8.14 -0.21
C GLU A 124 -6.08 -7.50 -0.30
N SER A 125 -5.01 -8.29 -0.07
CA SER A 125 -3.66 -7.74 0.10
C SER A 125 -2.75 -7.95 -1.11
N VAL A 126 -3.19 -8.71 -2.12
CA VAL A 126 -2.38 -9.03 -3.30
C VAL A 126 -3.20 -8.89 -4.58
N ILE A 127 -4.21 -9.75 -4.79
CA ILE A 127 -4.90 -9.88 -6.09
C ILE A 127 -5.64 -8.61 -6.44
N GLU A 128 -6.46 -8.06 -5.54
CA GLU A 128 -7.23 -6.85 -5.82
C GLU A 128 -6.31 -5.66 -6.14
N ALA A 129 -5.19 -5.53 -5.43
CA ALA A 129 -4.22 -4.49 -5.70
C ALA A 129 -3.65 -4.62 -7.13
N VAL A 130 -3.15 -5.78 -7.52
CA VAL A 130 -2.39 -5.95 -8.79
C VAL A 130 -3.27 -6.18 -10.01
N ASP A 131 -4.41 -6.86 -9.87
CA ASP A 131 -5.27 -7.24 -11.00
C ASP A 131 -6.44 -6.28 -11.20
N SER A 132 -6.88 -5.56 -10.15
CA SER A 132 -8.02 -4.63 -10.22
C SER A 132 -7.60 -3.17 -10.10
N LEU A 133 -6.98 -2.76 -8.98
CA LEU A 133 -6.84 -1.34 -8.63
C LEU A 133 -5.63 -0.65 -9.29
N ASN A 134 -4.45 -1.25 -9.25
CA ASN A 134 -3.24 -0.67 -9.84
C ASN A 134 -3.35 -0.39 -11.35
N PRO A 135 -4.04 -1.22 -12.17
CA PRO A 135 -4.31 -0.89 -13.58
C PRO A 135 -5.00 0.45 -13.78
N PHE A 136 -5.95 0.83 -12.92
CA PHE A 136 -6.62 2.15 -12.99
C PHE A 136 -5.62 3.27 -12.69
N MET A 137 -4.77 3.09 -11.68
CA MET A 137 -3.72 4.06 -11.36
C MET A 137 -2.71 4.21 -12.51
N HIS A 138 -2.31 3.10 -13.13
CA HIS A 138 -1.40 3.11 -14.27
C HIS A 138 -2.02 3.82 -15.48
N ALA A 139 -3.32 3.66 -15.70
CA ALA A 139 -4.04 4.28 -16.82
C ALA A 139 -4.15 5.80 -16.67
N ARG A 140 -4.55 6.31 -15.49
CA ARG A 140 -4.94 7.73 -15.34
C ARG A 140 -4.50 8.41 -14.03
N GLY A 141 -3.72 7.74 -13.19
CA GLY A 141 -3.23 8.27 -11.91
C GLY A 141 -4.14 7.95 -10.72
N VAL A 142 -3.74 8.40 -9.53
CA VAL A 142 -4.36 7.94 -8.26
C VAL A 142 -5.83 8.32 -8.12
N SER A 143 -6.26 9.49 -8.58
CA SER A 143 -7.67 9.90 -8.49
C SER A 143 -8.55 8.93 -9.26
N PHE A 144 -8.10 8.45 -10.42
CA PHE A 144 -8.86 7.49 -11.21
C PHE A 144 -8.95 6.12 -10.54
N MET A 145 -7.98 5.72 -9.72
CA MET A 145 -8.14 4.53 -8.89
C MET A 145 -9.08 4.81 -7.71
N VAL A 146 -8.75 5.82 -6.90
CA VAL A 146 -9.43 6.08 -5.62
C VAL A 146 -10.87 6.54 -5.81
N ASP A 147 -11.13 7.48 -6.70
CA ASP A 147 -12.45 8.09 -6.86
C ASP A 147 -13.44 7.24 -7.67
N ASN A 148 -12.99 6.12 -8.25
CA ASN A 148 -13.88 5.08 -8.80
C ASN A 148 -14.27 4.02 -7.75
N CYS A 149 -13.69 4.07 -6.54
CA CYS A 149 -14.11 3.21 -5.44
C CYS A 149 -15.30 3.83 -4.67
N SER A 150 -15.85 3.07 -3.72
CA SER A 150 -16.96 3.50 -2.87
C SER A 150 -16.61 4.73 -2.02
N THR A 151 -17.63 5.44 -1.52
CA THR A 151 -17.44 6.59 -0.62
C THR A 151 -16.61 6.24 0.63
N THR A 152 -16.80 5.05 1.19
CA THR A 152 -16.02 4.54 2.34
C THR A 152 -14.54 4.42 1.99
N ALA A 153 -14.22 3.81 0.84
CA ALA A 153 -12.83 3.66 0.38
C ALA A 153 -12.19 5.01 0.06
N ARG A 154 -12.94 5.94 -0.54
CA ARG A 154 -12.48 7.30 -0.85
C ARG A 154 -12.14 8.11 0.40
N LEU A 155 -12.97 8.01 1.44
CA LEU A 155 -12.73 8.63 2.74
C LEU A 155 -11.54 7.98 3.45
N GLY A 156 -11.49 6.65 3.49
CA GLY A 156 -10.38 5.90 4.09
C GLY A 156 -9.04 6.25 3.44
N SER A 157 -8.95 6.24 2.11
CA SER A 157 -7.74 6.64 1.39
C SER A 157 -7.28 8.05 1.77
N ARG A 158 -8.20 9.02 1.84
CA ARG A 158 -7.88 10.41 2.20
C ARG A 158 -7.46 10.58 3.66
N LYS A 159 -7.98 9.75 4.58
CA LYS A 159 -7.61 9.75 6.00
C LYS A 159 -6.25 9.09 6.23
N TRP A 160 -6.02 7.93 5.64
CA TRP A 160 -4.89 7.06 5.98
C TRP A 160 -3.66 7.24 5.08
N ALA A 161 -3.80 7.65 3.81
CA ALA A 161 -2.63 7.87 2.93
C ALA A 161 -1.59 8.85 3.51
N PRO A 162 -1.99 9.99 4.12
CA PRO A 162 -1.02 10.88 4.78
C PRO A 162 -0.29 10.23 5.96
N ARG A 163 -0.91 9.28 6.67
CA ARG A 163 -0.28 8.57 7.79
C ARG A 163 0.88 7.71 7.32
N PHE A 164 0.70 6.99 6.21
CA PHE A 164 1.76 6.21 5.58
C PHE A 164 2.89 7.09 5.03
N ASP A 165 2.58 8.22 4.41
CA ASP A 165 3.60 9.17 3.94
C ASP A 165 4.46 9.68 5.11
N TYR A 166 3.80 10.14 6.18
CA TYR A 166 4.49 10.68 7.36
C TYR A 166 5.34 9.62 8.07
N ILE A 167 4.83 8.41 8.30
CA ILE A 167 5.61 7.38 9.02
C ILE A 167 6.85 6.93 8.22
N LEU A 168 6.72 6.80 6.90
CA LEU A 168 7.83 6.47 6.00
C LEU A 168 8.84 7.62 5.88
N THR A 169 8.38 8.86 5.97
CA THR A 169 9.26 10.03 5.96
C THR A 169 9.99 10.19 7.28
N GLN A 170 9.32 10.00 8.41
CA GLN A 170 9.88 10.21 9.74
C GLN A 170 10.83 9.09 10.17
N GLN A 171 10.40 7.84 10.05
CA GLN A 171 11.14 6.72 10.61
C GLN A 171 12.08 6.09 9.59
N ARG A 172 11.59 5.79 8.38
CA ARG A 172 12.39 5.11 7.35
C ARG A 172 13.48 6.01 6.79
N LEU A 173 13.19 7.25 6.39
CA LEU A 173 14.25 8.13 5.87
C LEU A 173 15.32 8.42 6.92
N TRP A 174 14.92 8.55 8.18
CA TRP A 174 15.87 8.65 9.29
C TRP A 174 16.74 7.39 9.40
N TRP A 175 16.14 6.21 9.36
CA TRP A 175 16.86 4.93 9.43
C TRP A 175 17.87 4.76 8.27
N LEU A 176 17.50 5.19 7.06
CA LEU A 176 18.40 5.19 5.90
C LEU A 176 19.55 6.20 6.07
N SER A 177 19.27 7.36 6.68
CA SER A 177 20.30 8.38 6.94
C SER A 177 21.35 7.93 7.95
N THR A 178 21.00 7.04 8.89
CA THR A 178 21.91 6.53 9.92
C THR A 178 22.72 5.30 9.48
N ARG A 179 22.51 4.79 8.25
CA ARG A 179 23.18 3.58 7.70
C ARG A 179 23.09 2.37 8.64
N ALA A 180 21.99 2.24 9.40
CA ALA A 180 21.75 1.05 10.19
C ALA A 180 21.74 -0.19 9.27
N LEU A 181 22.40 -1.27 9.70
CA LEU A 181 22.50 -2.49 8.89
C LEU A 181 21.10 -3.10 8.67
N PRO A 182 20.78 -3.59 7.45
CA PRO A 182 19.53 -4.31 7.18
C PRO A 182 19.33 -5.44 8.19
N SER A 183 18.15 -5.50 8.79
CA SER A 183 17.81 -6.61 9.68
C SER A 183 17.58 -7.87 8.86
N THR A 184 18.61 -8.71 8.76
CA THR A 184 18.58 -10.02 8.09
C THR A 184 17.48 -10.93 8.63
N LYS A 185 17.03 -10.72 9.88
CA LYS A 185 15.92 -11.48 10.50
C LYS A 185 14.55 -11.15 9.89
N ILE A 186 14.28 -9.88 9.56
CA ILE A 186 12.98 -9.47 9.00
C ILE A 186 12.82 -10.06 7.59
N PHE A 187 13.86 -9.93 6.76
CA PHE A 187 13.83 -10.42 5.38
C PHE A 187 13.78 -11.95 5.31
N SER A 188 14.61 -12.65 6.11
CA SER A 188 14.58 -14.12 6.14
C SER A 188 13.25 -14.68 6.66
N ALA A 189 12.67 -14.10 7.73
CA ALA A 189 11.38 -14.53 8.26
C ALA A 189 10.22 -14.34 7.27
N THR A 190 10.22 -13.24 6.52
CA THR A 190 9.18 -12.95 5.53
C THR A 190 9.34 -13.75 4.24
N SER A 191 10.59 -14.02 3.82
CA SER A 191 10.87 -14.90 2.68
C SER A 191 10.37 -16.35 2.90
N CYS A 192 10.52 -16.87 4.13
CA CYS A 192 10.04 -18.19 4.53
C CYS A 192 8.50 -18.26 4.50
N GLN A 193 7.82 -17.22 4.98
CA GLN A 193 6.35 -17.15 4.96
C GLN A 193 5.78 -17.13 3.53
N THR A 194 6.43 -16.43 2.59
CA THR A 194 6.02 -16.48 1.17
C THR A 194 6.16 -17.86 0.53
N GLN A 195 7.08 -18.71 0.99
CA GLN A 195 7.21 -20.08 0.47
C GLN A 195 6.08 -20.99 0.99
N CYS A 196 5.65 -20.82 2.25
CA CYS A 196 4.54 -21.58 2.82
C CYS A 196 3.17 -21.25 2.23
N MET A 197 3.03 -20.10 1.56
CA MET A 197 1.77 -19.65 0.93
C MET A 197 1.60 -20.13 -0.52
N VAL A 198 2.58 -20.86 -1.09
CA VAL A 198 2.42 -21.50 -2.41
C VAL A 198 1.73 -22.85 -2.19
N PRO A 199 0.55 -23.11 -2.79
CA PRO A 199 -0.05 -24.44 -2.72
C PRO A 199 0.93 -25.46 -3.33
N SER A 200 1.14 -26.59 -2.67
CA SER A 200 1.87 -27.70 -3.27
C SER A 200 1.23 -28.03 -4.62
N LYS A 201 2.04 -28.23 -5.66
CA LYS A 201 1.61 -28.60 -7.03
C LYS A 201 0.92 -29.99 -7.11
N SER A 202 0.36 -30.48 -6.01
CA SER A 202 -0.18 -31.84 -5.88
C SER A 202 -1.71 -31.93 -5.92
N VAL A 203 -2.44 -30.84 -6.22
CA VAL A 203 -3.92 -30.84 -6.25
C VAL A 203 -4.49 -30.45 -7.63
N LEU A 204 -3.66 -30.45 -8.68
CA LEU A 204 -4.12 -30.37 -10.07
C LEU A 204 -3.45 -31.50 -10.86
N ASN A 205 -3.96 -32.71 -10.65
CA ASN A 205 -3.94 -33.85 -11.57
C ASN A 205 -5.17 -34.69 -11.28
#